data_AF-A0A936EMB6-F1
#
_entry.id   AF-A0A936EMB6-F1
#
_cell.length_a   1.000
_cell.length_b   1.000
_cell.length_c   1.000
_cell.angle_alpha   90.00
_cell.angle_beta   90.00
_cell.angle_gamma   90.00
#
_symmetry.space_group_name_H-M   'P 1'
#
loop_
_entity.id
_entity.type
_entity.pdbx_description
1 polymer ?
#
loop_
_entity_poly.entity_id
_entity_poly.type
_entity_poly.pdbx_seq_one_letter_code
_entity_poly.pdbx_strand_id
1 'polypeptide(L)'
;MLPYQARVTPRDVASITELPPFTNISTTPYDLHISGSSGVSNAGIPVAGITTDIDNDTRNATTPDISADEFASAAGIDLRATNLVNPIVKNCYNATETVTIRIQNSSSVTHDFQLTR
;
A
#
# COMPACT_ATOMS: atom_id res chain seq x y z
N MET A 1 -16.31 -16.44 0.37
CA MET A 1 -16.36 -15.26 -0.52
C MET A 1 -16.87 -15.61 -1.93
N LEU A 2 -16.37 -16.69 -2.57
CA LEU A 2 -16.86 -17.21 -3.86
C LEU A 2 -18.40 -17.34 -4.03
N PRO A 3 -19.19 -17.82 -3.04
CA PRO A 3 -20.63 -17.94 -3.20
C PRO A 3 -21.39 -16.60 -3.22
N TYR A 4 -20.83 -15.53 -2.64
CA TYR A 4 -21.43 -14.20 -2.73
C TYR A 4 -21.23 -13.63 -4.14
N GLN A 5 -19.98 -13.58 -4.61
CA GLN A 5 -19.63 -13.05 -5.93
C GLN A 5 -20.44 -13.73 -7.04
N ALA A 6 -20.63 -15.05 -6.99
CA ALA A 6 -21.47 -15.79 -7.94
C ALA A 6 -22.95 -15.33 -7.94
N ARG A 7 -23.50 -14.99 -6.77
CA ARG A 7 -24.91 -14.60 -6.56
C ARG A 7 -25.22 -13.15 -6.94
N VAL A 8 -24.24 -12.26 -6.84
CA VAL A 8 -24.35 -10.83 -7.22
C VAL A 8 -23.70 -10.53 -8.57
N THR A 9 -23.32 -11.56 -9.34
CA THR A 9 -22.91 -11.36 -10.73
C THR A 9 -24.01 -10.65 -11.54
N PRO A 10 -23.62 -9.70 -12.42
CA PRO A 10 -22.26 -9.28 -12.76
C PRO A 10 -21.69 -8.15 -11.86
N ARG A 11 -22.44 -7.66 -10.87
CA ARG A 11 -22.19 -6.37 -10.19
C ARG A 11 -20.93 -6.35 -9.33
N ASP A 12 -20.62 -7.46 -8.66
CA ASP A 12 -19.54 -7.56 -7.67
C ASP A 12 -18.41 -8.52 -8.14
N VAL A 13 -18.27 -8.69 -9.46
CA VAL A 13 -17.24 -9.59 -10.01
C VAL A 13 -15.81 -9.09 -9.74
N ALA A 14 -15.64 -7.77 -9.60
CA ALA A 14 -14.37 -7.10 -9.34
C ALA A 14 -14.16 -6.73 -7.87
N SER A 15 -14.93 -7.31 -6.93
CA SER A 15 -14.74 -7.01 -5.50
C SER A 15 -13.35 -7.41 -5.02
N ILE A 16 -12.71 -6.49 -4.31
CA ILE A 16 -11.41 -6.71 -3.66
C ILE A 16 -11.66 -6.97 -2.17
N THR A 17 -10.93 -7.92 -1.59
CA THR A 17 -10.88 -8.11 -0.13
C THR A 17 -9.45 -7.97 0.32
N GLU A 18 -9.22 -6.90 1.06
CA GLU A 18 -7.95 -6.49 1.60
C GLU A 18 -8.20 -5.81 2.95
N LEU A 19 -7.19 -5.79 3.80
CA LEU A 19 -7.12 -4.83 4.90
C LEU A 19 -6.28 -3.64 4.41
N PRO A 20 -6.88 -2.50 4.01
CA PRO A 20 -6.12 -1.40 3.42
C PRO A 20 -5.07 -0.86 4.40
N PRO A 21 -3.86 -0.54 3.93
CA PRO A 21 -2.76 -0.09 4.79
C PRO A 21 -2.91 1.40 5.14
N PHE A 22 -3.96 1.75 5.87
CA PHE A 22 -4.21 3.12 6.32
C PHE A 22 -3.11 3.65 7.25
N THR A 23 -2.76 4.93 7.12
CA THR A 23 -1.69 5.59 7.90
C THR A 23 -1.96 5.58 9.41
N ASN A 24 -3.18 5.88 9.85
CA ASN A 24 -3.56 5.86 11.26
C ASN A 24 -5.04 5.52 11.48
N ILE A 25 -5.30 4.33 12.02
CA ILE A 25 -6.64 3.87 12.40
C ILE A 25 -6.86 3.80 13.91
N SER A 26 -5.84 4.09 14.73
CA SER A 26 -5.84 3.76 16.16
C SER A 26 -6.02 4.97 17.07
N THR A 27 -5.60 6.16 16.65
CA THR A 27 -5.66 7.36 17.48
C THR A 27 -6.20 8.55 16.70
N THR A 28 -6.84 9.49 17.40
CA THR A 28 -7.30 10.74 16.79
C THR A 28 -6.16 11.77 16.73
N PRO A 29 -6.06 12.55 15.64
CA PRO A 29 -6.87 12.46 14.42
C PRO A 29 -6.54 11.20 13.61
N TYR A 30 -7.59 10.52 13.13
CA TYR A 30 -7.43 9.38 12.23
C TYR A 30 -6.87 9.85 10.89
N ASP A 31 -6.14 8.98 10.22
CA ASP A 31 -5.60 9.19 8.88
C ASP A 31 -5.90 7.95 8.03
N LEU A 32 -6.90 8.09 7.16
CA LEU A 32 -7.37 7.02 6.29
C LEU A 32 -6.77 7.10 4.88
N HIS A 33 -5.70 7.87 4.68
CA HIS A 33 -4.91 7.80 3.47
C HIS A 33 -4.18 6.46 3.39
N ILE A 34 -3.99 5.96 2.18
CA ILE A 34 -3.27 4.72 1.91
C ILE A 34 -1.76 4.93 2.07
N SER A 35 -1.12 4.06 2.86
CA SER A 35 0.33 4.06 3.05
C SER A 35 0.98 2.84 2.36
N GLY A 36 1.62 3.08 1.23
CA GLY A 36 2.31 2.04 0.44
C GLY A 36 1.45 1.44 -0.66
N SER A 37 1.67 0.16 -0.98
CA SER A 37 0.92 -0.54 -2.03
C SER A 37 -0.38 -1.13 -1.51
N SER A 38 -1.44 -1.01 -2.32
CA SER A 38 -2.76 -1.57 -2.05
C SER A 38 -3.42 -2.02 -3.35
N GLY A 39 -4.22 -3.08 -3.29
CA GLY A 39 -4.99 -3.58 -4.42
C GLY A 39 -6.10 -2.63 -4.85
N VAL A 40 -6.42 -1.63 -4.04
CA VAL A 40 -7.37 -0.57 -4.41
C VAL A 40 -6.78 0.42 -5.43
N SER A 41 -5.46 0.42 -5.63
CA SER A 41 -4.84 1.37 -6.56
C SER A 41 -5.23 1.10 -8.01
N ASN A 42 -5.68 2.13 -8.71
CA ASN A 42 -6.10 2.13 -10.11
C ASN A 42 -7.14 1.04 -10.47
N ALA A 43 -7.92 0.59 -9.48
CA ALA A 43 -8.86 -0.52 -9.65
C ALA A 43 -10.33 -0.08 -9.74
N GLY A 44 -10.60 1.22 -9.64
CA GLY A 44 -11.93 1.81 -9.67
C GLY A 44 -12.48 2.04 -11.08
N ILE A 45 -13.79 2.29 -11.14
CA ILE A 45 -14.49 2.72 -12.37
C ILE A 45 -14.72 4.24 -12.25
N PRO A 46 -14.37 5.04 -13.27
CA PRO A 46 -14.69 6.46 -13.30
C PRO A 46 -16.19 6.70 -13.14
N VAL A 47 -16.57 7.55 -12.19
CA VAL A 47 -17.96 7.97 -11.98
C VAL A 47 -18.12 9.40 -12.49
N ALA A 48 -18.99 9.59 -13.49
CA ALA A 48 -19.24 10.90 -14.07
C ALA A 48 -19.69 11.91 -12.99
N GLY A 49 -19.03 13.06 -12.95
CA GLY A 49 -19.28 14.11 -11.96
C GLY A 49 -18.48 13.98 -10.65
N ILE A 50 -17.74 12.89 -10.46
CA ILE A 50 -16.83 12.71 -9.32
C ILE A 50 -15.39 12.84 -9.82
N THR A 51 -14.90 14.08 -9.87
CA THR A 51 -13.59 14.41 -10.46
C THR A 51 -12.48 14.58 -9.44
N THR A 52 -12.84 14.69 -8.15
CA THR A 52 -11.88 14.84 -7.06
C THR A 52 -12.18 13.87 -5.93
N ASP A 53 -11.18 13.66 -5.09
CA ASP A 53 -11.26 12.85 -3.89
C ASP A 53 -11.58 13.72 -2.64
N ILE A 54 -11.37 13.20 -1.43
CA ILE A 54 -11.70 13.91 -0.18
C ILE A 54 -10.74 15.07 0.15
N ASP A 55 -9.54 15.05 -0.41
CA ASP A 55 -8.49 16.06 -0.22
C ASP A 55 -8.43 17.06 -1.38
N ASN A 56 -9.33 16.88 -2.36
CA ASN A 56 -9.45 17.62 -3.62
C ASN A 56 -8.40 17.25 -4.68
N ASP A 57 -7.73 16.12 -4.52
CA ASP A 57 -6.86 15.59 -5.56
C ASP A 57 -7.69 15.06 -6.72
N THR A 58 -7.16 15.27 -7.94
CA THR A 58 -7.86 14.89 -9.16
C THR A 58 -7.86 13.39 -9.32
N ARG A 59 -9.05 12.78 -9.39
CA ARG A 59 -9.20 11.37 -9.67
C ARG A 59 -8.74 11.03 -11.08
N ASN A 60 -8.05 9.91 -11.23
CA ASN A 60 -7.66 9.41 -12.53
C ASN A 60 -8.90 9.20 -13.42
N ALA A 61 -8.89 9.80 -14.61
CA ALA A 61 -10.04 9.84 -15.50
C ALA A 61 -10.44 8.47 -16.08
N THR A 62 -9.54 7.47 -16.02
CA THR A 62 -9.77 6.12 -16.57
C THR A 62 -9.70 5.02 -15.52
N THR A 63 -8.90 5.20 -14.48
CA THR A 63 -8.62 4.18 -13.45
C THR A 63 -8.47 4.84 -12.09
N PRO A 64 -9.53 5.44 -11.52
CA PRO A 64 -9.44 6.03 -10.18
C PRO A 64 -9.15 4.94 -9.14
N ASP A 65 -8.62 5.32 -7.99
CA ASP A 65 -8.43 4.39 -6.88
C ASP A 65 -9.79 4.01 -6.25
N ILE A 66 -9.92 2.76 -5.80
CA ILE A 66 -11.10 2.31 -5.03
C ILE A 66 -10.99 2.85 -3.61
N SER A 67 -11.42 4.07 -3.37
CA SER A 67 -11.77 4.61 -2.05
C SER A 67 -12.05 6.12 -2.18
N ALA A 68 -12.02 6.86 -1.06
CA ALA A 68 -12.10 8.31 -1.01
C ALA A 68 -10.75 9.03 -1.20
N ASP A 69 -9.65 8.29 -1.29
CA ASP A 69 -8.27 8.78 -1.42
C ASP A 69 -7.71 8.36 -2.79
N GLU A 70 -7.24 9.33 -3.56
CA GLU A 70 -6.53 9.11 -4.83
C GLU A 70 -5.02 9.27 -4.61
N PHE A 71 -4.31 8.15 -4.60
CA PHE A 71 -2.92 8.07 -4.14
C PHE A 71 -1.99 7.52 -5.22
N ALA A 72 -0.75 8.00 -5.20
CA ALA A 72 0.32 7.43 -6.00
C ALA A 72 1.07 6.35 -5.22
N SER A 73 0.95 5.09 -5.63
CA SER A 73 1.86 4.05 -5.15
C SER A 73 3.28 4.31 -5.66
N ALA A 74 4.28 4.16 -4.80
CA ALA A 74 5.68 4.26 -5.22
C ALA A 74 5.98 3.21 -6.31
N ALA A 75 6.51 3.68 -7.44
CA ALA A 75 7.00 2.84 -8.52
C ALA A 75 8.51 2.59 -8.39
N GLY A 76 8.99 1.43 -8.87
CA GLY A 76 10.41 1.09 -8.80
C GLY A 76 10.82 0.50 -7.45
N ILE A 77 12.12 0.59 -7.09
CA ILE A 77 12.64 0.04 -5.83
C ILE A 77 12.30 0.97 -4.67
N ASP A 78 11.36 0.56 -3.83
CA ASP A 78 11.05 1.24 -2.57
C ASP A 78 11.03 0.24 -1.40
N LEU A 79 12.01 0.38 -0.52
CA LEU A 79 12.20 -0.48 0.64
C LEU A 79 12.19 0.36 1.91
N ARG A 80 11.27 0.07 2.82
CA ARG A 80 11.22 0.71 4.13
C ARG A 80 11.83 -0.20 5.19
N ALA A 81 12.83 0.30 5.92
CA ALA A 81 13.32 -0.35 7.13
C ALA A 81 12.25 -0.23 8.23
N THR A 82 11.78 -1.35 8.75
CA THR A 82 10.72 -1.40 9.78
C THR A 82 11.28 -1.64 11.17
N ASN A 83 12.42 -2.31 11.28
CA ASN A 83 13.03 -2.56 12.57
C ASN A 83 14.54 -2.82 12.46
N LEU A 84 15.29 -2.37 13.47
CA LEU A 84 16.65 -2.83 13.71
C LEU A 84 16.60 -4.13 14.51
N VAL A 85 17.04 -5.23 13.92
CA VAL A 85 17.08 -6.56 14.57
C VAL A 85 18.39 -6.76 15.32
N ASN A 86 19.51 -6.32 14.74
CA ASN A 86 20.80 -6.34 15.40
C ASN A 86 21.65 -5.17 14.88
N PRO A 87 22.39 -4.48 15.75
CA PRO A 87 22.45 -4.65 17.20
C PRO A 87 21.32 -3.98 17.97
N ILE A 88 20.81 -4.66 19.00
CA ILE A 88 19.77 -4.11 19.90
C ILE A 88 20.42 -3.26 21.03
N VAL A 89 21.67 -3.52 21.39
CA VAL A 89 22.38 -2.89 22.51
C VAL A 89 23.34 -1.82 22.01
N LYS A 90 23.21 -0.58 22.52
CA LYS A 90 23.74 0.66 21.90
C LYS A 90 25.18 1.06 22.26
N ASN A 91 25.99 0.17 22.80
CA ASN A 91 27.17 0.57 23.57
C ASN A 91 28.38 -0.38 23.50
N CYS A 92 28.37 -1.35 22.59
CA CYS A 92 29.53 -2.22 22.33
C CYS A 92 29.87 -2.35 20.85
N TYR A 93 29.62 -1.28 20.07
CA TYR A 93 29.92 -1.25 18.64
C TYR A 93 31.43 -1.19 18.41
N ASN A 94 31.89 -1.88 17.38
CA ASN A 94 33.28 -1.82 16.90
C ASN A 94 33.31 -1.09 15.54
N ALA A 95 34.50 -0.90 14.96
CA ALA A 95 34.63 -0.22 13.66
C ALA A 95 34.04 -1.00 12.47
N THR A 96 33.65 -2.27 12.65
CA THR A 96 33.08 -3.12 11.59
C THR A 96 32.09 -4.12 12.18
N GLU A 97 30.81 -3.77 12.08
CA GLU A 97 29.71 -4.54 12.67
C GLU A 97 28.70 -4.99 11.62
N THR A 98 28.16 -6.20 11.79
CA THR A 98 27.03 -6.69 10.99
C THR A 98 25.72 -6.16 11.55
N VAL A 99 25.02 -5.37 10.72
CA VAL A 99 23.68 -4.86 11.01
C VAL A 99 22.64 -5.75 10.33
N THR A 100 21.62 -6.16 11.09
CA THR A 100 20.45 -6.87 10.56
C THR A 100 19.21 -6.01 10.75
N ILE A 101 18.47 -5.77 9.68
CA ILE A 101 17.22 -5.01 9.70
C ILE A 101 16.08 -5.87 9.14
N ARG A 102 14.85 -5.57 9.58
CA ARG A 102 13.65 -5.96 8.85
C ARG A 102 13.33 -4.85 7.86
N ILE A 103 13.09 -5.25 6.62
CA ILE A 103 12.60 -4.37 5.55
C ILE A 103 11.22 -4.84 5.10
N GLN A 104 10.44 -3.92 4.56
CA GLN A 104 9.25 -4.22 3.79
C GLN A 104 9.40 -3.64 2.39
N ASN A 105 8.78 -4.29 1.40
CA ASN A 105 8.51 -3.65 0.13
C ASN A 105 7.39 -2.62 0.34
N SER A 106 7.67 -1.36 0.01
CA SER A 106 6.69 -0.27 0.04
C SER A 106 6.20 0.12 -1.35
N SER A 107 6.76 -0.48 -2.42
CA SER A 107 6.34 -0.26 -3.80
C SER A 107 5.21 -1.21 -4.22
N SER A 108 4.60 -0.90 -5.36
CA SER A 108 3.70 -1.81 -6.07
C SER A 108 4.43 -2.85 -6.94
N VAL A 109 5.76 -2.79 -7.02
CA VAL A 109 6.59 -3.67 -7.85
C VAL A 109 7.19 -4.79 -6.99
N THR A 110 7.14 -6.04 -7.47
CA THR A 110 7.82 -7.15 -6.77
C THR A 110 9.34 -6.97 -6.86
N HIS A 111 10.03 -7.02 -5.71
CA HIS A 111 11.48 -6.98 -5.65
C HIS A 111 12.07 -8.39 -5.58
N ASP A 112 12.83 -8.74 -6.61
CA ASP A 112 13.60 -9.97 -6.63
C ASP A 112 14.99 -9.71 -6.01
N PHE A 113 15.29 -10.43 -4.92
CA PHE A 113 16.56 -10.36 -4.22
C PHE A 113 17.48 -11.55 -4.58
N GLN A 114 17.09 -12.38 -5.54
CA GLN A 114 17.95 -13.46 -6.00
C GLN A 114 19.17 -12.87 -6.70
N LEU A 115 20.34 -13.39 -6.32
CA LEU A 115 21.61 -13.04 -6.94
C LEU A 115 21.78 -13.91 -8.19
N THR A 116 20.92 -13.73 -9.20
CA THR A 116 21.05 -14.41 -10.48
C THR A 116 21.21 -13.40 -11.59
N ARG A 117 22.47 -13.22 -12.00
CA ARG A 117 22.80 -12.82 -13.37
C ARG A 117 22.92 -14.07 -14.23
#